data_AF-Q7UY30-F1
#
_entry.id   AF-Q7UY30-F1
#
_cell.length_a   1.000
_cell.length_b   1.000
_cell.length_c   1.000
_cell.angle_alpha   90.00
_cell.angle_beta   90.00
_cell.angle_gamma   90.00
#
_symmetry.space_group_name_H-M   'P 1'
#
loop_
_entity.id
_entity.type
_entity.pdbx_description
1 polymer ?
#
loop_
_entity_poly.entity_id
_entity_poly.type
_entity_poly.pdbx_seq_one_letter_code
_entity_poly.pdbx_strand_id
1 'polypeptide(L)'
;MPNYSIGSAYLIRQSAGGESLGGLTLKLRRCQPGDGEINVELTDWMSGEPHPDAAELGEFADAGLDGIRSFASDNDIDLSGLNILVHRFVYHPVDSNPRVYRQAGRSALRSALEAMAMRDLS
;
A
#
# COMPACT_ATOMS: atom_id res chain seq x y z
N MET A 1 -7.09 7.60 20.25
CA MET A 1 -6.69 7.64 18.82
C MET A 1 -7.28 6.42 18.15
N PRO A 2 -7.73 6.47 16.88
CA PRO A 2 -8.17 5.27 16.21
C PRO A 2 -6.99 4.31 16.07
N ASN A 3 -7.27 3.04 16.31
CA ASN A 3 -6.28 1.99 16.50
C ASN A 3 -5.97 1.31 15.16
N TYR A 4 -4.92 1.77 14.47
CA TYR A 4 -4.50 1.25 13.16
C TYR A 4 -3.33 0.27 13.27
N SER A 5 -3.33 -0.74 12.40
CA SER A 5 -2.13 -1.51 12.04
C SER A 5 -1.51 -0.90 10.80
N ILE A 6 -0.18 -0.83 10.75
CA ILE A 6 0.55 -0.19 9.65
C ILE A 6 1.39 -1.25 8.94
N GLY A 7 1.31 -1.28 7.62
CA GLY A 7 2.20 -2.06 6.77
C GLY A 7 2.81 -1.16 5.71
N SER A 8 4.12 -1.26 5.52
CA SER A 8 4.85 -0.50 4.51
C SER A 8 5.73 -1.44 3.71
N ALA A 9 5.86 -1.18 2.41
CA ALA A 9 6.79 -1.92 1.57
C ALA A 9 7.48 -0.96 0.61
N TYR A 10 8.80 -1.04 0.57
CA TYR A 10 9.67 -0.28 -0.30
C TYR A 10 10.58 -1.26 -1.02
N LEU A 11 10.53 -1.23 -2.34
CA LEU A 11 11.18 -2.21 -3.18
C LEU A 11 12.10 -1.48 -4.16
N ILE A 12 13.34 -1.98 -4.24
CA ILE A 12 14.31 -1.59 -5.24
C ILE A 12 14.65 -2.85 -6.02
N ARG A 13 14.40 -2.83 -7.32
CA ARG A 13 14.82 -3.88 -8.24
C ARG A 13 16.07 -3.40 -8.97
N GLN A 14 17.20 -4.01 -8.67
CA GLN A 14 18.46 -3.73 -9.35
C GLN A 14 18.62 -4.65 -10.55
N SER A 15 18.91 -4.08 -11.73
CA SER A 15 19.28 -4.83 -12.93
C SER A 15 20.43 -4.13 -13.65
N ALA A 16 21.25 -4.88 -14.38
CA ALA A 16 22.36 -4.31 -15.16
C ALA A 16 21.78 -3.38 -16.23
N GLY A 17 21.93 -2.07 -16.04
CA GLY A 17 21.44 -1.03 -16.96
C GLY A 17 20.17 -0.30 -16.52
N GLY A 18 19.60 -0.58 -15.34
CA GLY A 18 18.49 0.20 -14.79
C GLY A 18 18.03 -0.26 -13.41
N GLU A 19 17.76 0.69 -12.52
CA GLU A 19 17.11 0.46 -11.23
C GLU A 19 15.61 0.75 -11.37
N SER A 20 14.78 0.01 -10.63
CA SER A 20 13.37 0.36 -10.49
C SER A 20 12.99 0.46 -9.03
N LEU A 21 12.22 1.49 -8.71
CA LEU A 21 11.79 1.88 -7.37
C LEU A 21 10.27 1.79 -7.27
N GLY A 22 9.79 1.54 -6.06
CA GLY A 22 8.39 1.77 -5.73
C GLY A 22 8.11 1.40 -4.30
N GLY A 23 7.15 2.10 -3.70
CA GLY A 23 6.71 1.76 -2.37
C GLY A 23 5.52 2.56 -1.92
N LEU A 24 4.80 2.01 -0.95
CA LEU A 24 3.62 2.60 -0.35
C LEU A 24 3.49 2.16 1.10
N THR A 25 2.72 2.93 1.87
CA THR A 25 2.28 2.59 3.22
C THR A 25 0.77 2.41 3.24
N LEU A 26 0.32 1.45 4.03
CA LEU A 26 -1.07 1.17 4.32
C LEU A 26 -1.33 1.37 5.81
N LYS A 27 -2.42 2.07 6.14
CA LYS A 27 -3.05 1.98 7.45
C LYS A 27 -4.27 1.09 7.33
N LEU A 28 -4.41 0.16 8.26
CA LEU A 28 -5.43 -0.86 8.27
C LEU A 28 -6.17 -0.82 9.61
N ARG A 29 -7.50 -0.88 9.57
CA ARG A 29 -8.34 -1.12 10.76
C ARG A 29 -9.48 -2.06 10.40
N ARG A 30 -9.96 -2.83 11.38
CA ARG A 30 -11.20 -3.60 11.24
C ARG A 30 -12.41 -2.66 11.24
N CYS A 31 -13.45 -3.05 10.51
CA CYS A 31 -14.78 -2.45 10.58
C CYS A 31 -15.83 -3.56 10.56
N GLN A 32 -17.12 -3.17 10.59
CA GLN A 32 -18.18 -4.14 10.38
C GLN A 32 -18.10 -4.68 8.94
N PRO A 33 -18.41 -5.97 8.72
CA PRO A 33 -18.50 -6.52 7.36
C PRO A 33 -19.48 -5.71 6.50
N GLY A 34 -19.03 -5.28 5.33
CA GLY A 34 -19.81 -4.44 4.41
C GLY A 34 -19.49 -2.94 4.49
N ASP A 35 -18.83 -2.47 5.56
CA ASP A 35 -18.45 -1.05 5.75
C ASP A 35 -16.99 -0.76 5.32
N GLY A 36 -16.31 -1.75 4.76
CA GLY A 36 -14.89 -1.64 4.39
C GLY A 36 -14.66 -0.78 3.15
N GLU A 37 -13.76 0.18 3.28
CA GLU A 37 -13.36 1.09 2.20
C GLU A 37 -11.85 1.06 1.97
N ILE A 38 -11.44 1.26 0.71
CA ILE A 38 -10.04 1.49 0.35
C ILE A 38 -9.92 2.92 -0.15
N ASN A 39 -9.28 3.77 0.65
CA ASN A 39 -9.00 5.16 0.33
C ASN A 39 -7.55 5.32 -0.09
N VAL A 40 -7.28 6.21 -1.04
CA VAL A 40 -5.93 6.51 -1.52
C VAL A 40 -5.65 7.99 -1.32
N GLU A 41 -4.60 8.29 -0.56
CA GLU A 41 -4.05 9.63 -0.38
C GLU A 41 -2.69 9.70 -1.08
N LEU A 42 -2.68 10.30 -2.27
CA LEU A 42 -1.48 10.49 -3.09
C LEU A 42 -0.54 11.51 -2.42
N THR A 43 0.27 11.01 -1.49
CA THR A 43 1.10 11.81 -0.59
C THR A 43 2.56 11.40 -0.73
N ASP A 44 3.45 12.38 -0.61
CA ASP A 44 4.90 12.14 -0.59
C ASP A 44 5.31 11.34 0.65
N TRP A 45 6.30 10.45 0.49
CA TRP A 45 6.66 9.52 1.55
C TRP A 45 7.34 10.20 2.75
N MET A 46 8.14 11.25 2.51
CA MET A 46 8.89 11.96 3.54
C MET A 46 7.98 12.88 4.34
N SER A 47 7.25 13.73 3.61
CA SER A 47 6.44 14.80 4.20
C SER A 47 5.04 14.32 4.61
N GLY A 48 4.47 13.36 3.90
CA GLY A 48 3.06 13.00 4.03
C GLY A 48 2.10 14.06 3.48
N GLU A 49 2.62 15.11 2.87
CA GLU A 49 1.83 16.14 2.20
C GLU A 49 1.35 15.64 0.83
N PRO A 50 0.26 16.21 0.28
CA PRO A 50 -0.19 15.89 -1.07
C PRO A 50 0.95 15.99 -2.08
N HIS A 51 1.13 14.96 -2.90
CA HIS A 51 2.21 14.91 -3.86
C HIS A 51 1.93 15.93 -4.98
N PRO A 52 2.91 16.80 -5.34
CA PRO A 52 2.70 17.83 -6.38
C PRO A 52 2.28 17.23 -7.72
N ASP A 53 2.84 16.06 -8.06
CA ASP A 53 2.53 15.32 -9.29
C ASP A 53 1.52 14.19 -9.09
N ALA A 54 0.42 14.45 -8.37
CA ALA A 54 -0.61 13.44 -8.06
C ALA A 54 -1.15 12.71 -9.31
N ALA A 55 -1.22 13.38 -10.46
CA ALA A 55 -1.65 12.74 -11.71
C ALA A 55 -0.69 11.62 -12.16
N GLU A 56 0.62 11.81 -12.01
CA GLU A 56 1.64 10.81 -12.34
C GLU A 56 1.62 9.64 -11.34
N LEU A 57 1.32 9.93 -10.07
CA LEU A 57 1.18 8.89 -9.05
C LEU A 57 -0.03 7.97 -9.27
N GLY A 58 -1.02 8.40 -10.05
CA GLY A 58 -2.26 7.65 -10.27
C GLY A 58 -2.01 6.22 -10.79
N GLU A 59 -1.16 6.06 -11.79
CA GLU A 59 -0.83 4.73 -12.36
C GLU A 59 -0.15 3.82 -11.32
N PHE A 60 0.73 4.38 -10.51
CA PHE A 60 1.45 3.62 -9.48
C PHE A 60 0.53 3.27 -8.30
N ALA A 61 -0.39 4.16 -7.94
CA ALA A 61 -1.41 3.90 -6.95
C ALA A 61 -2.37 2.79 -7.41
N ASP A 62 -2.83 2.82 -8.67
CA ASP A 62 -3.66 1.78 -9.26
C ASP A 62 -2.96 0.42 -9.26
N ALA A 63 -1.66 0.39 -9.60
CA ALA A 63 -0.87 -0.83 -9.53
C ALA A 63 -0.73 -1.34 -8.08
N GLY A 64 -0.53 -0.44 -7.11
CA GLY A 64 -0.53 -0.77 -5.68
C GLY A 64 -1.87 -1.37 -5.23
N LEU A 65 -2.98 -0.78 -5.65
CA LEU A 65 -4.33 -1.27 -5.37
C LEU A 65 -4.58 -2.66 -5.98
N ASP A 66 -4.13 -2.90 -7.21
CA ASP A 66 -4.18 -4.23 -7.83
C ASP A 66 -3.35 -5.24 -7.02
N GLY A 67 -2.18 -4.83 -6.51
CA GLY A 67 -1.39 -5.62 -5.58
C GLY A 67 -2.15 -6.03 -4.32
N ILE A 68 -2.81 -5.07 -3.67
CA ILE A 68 -3.63 -5.30 -2.47
C ILE A 68 -4.78 -6.26 -2.76
N ARG A 69 -5.56 -5.98 -3.81
CA ARG A 69 -6.73 -6.78 -4.21
C ARG A 69 -6.33 -8.20 -4.60
N SER A 70 -5.26 -8.34 -5.39
CA SER A 70 -4.77 -9.67 -5.78
C SER A 70 -4.26 -10.46 -4.57
N PHE A 71 -3.51 -9.86 -3.65
CA PHE A 71 -3.08 -10.57 -2.44
C PHE A 71 -4.28 -11.01 -1.59
N ALA A 72 -5.27 -10.13 -1.42
CA ALA A 72 -6.48 -10.47 -0.67
C ALA A 72 -7.24 -11.63 -1.32
N SER A 73 -7.43 -11.59 -2.65
CA SER A 73 -8.07 -12.67 -3.40
C SER A 73 -7.29 -13.99 -3.34
N ASP A 74 -5.95 -13.95 -3.41
CA ASP A 74 -5.10 -15.15 -3.37
C ASP A 74 -5.12 -15.86 -2.00
N ASN A 75 -5.56 -15.16 -0.94
CA ASN A 75 -5.53 -15.65 0.44
C ASN A 75 -6.92 -15.61 1.11
N ASP A 76 -8.00 -15.52 0.32
CA ASP A 76 -9.39 -15.48 0.81
C ASP A 76 -9.65 -14.43 1.91
N ILE A 77 -9.03 -13.25 1.78
CA ILE A 77 -9.21 -12.14 2.73
C ILE A 77 -10.38 -11.26 2.29
N ASP A 78 -11.38 -11.15 3.15
CA ASP A 78 -12.52 -10.25 2.95
C ASP A 78 -12.14 -8.79 3.23
N LEU A 79 -11.94 -8.02 2.16
CA LEU A 79 -11.63 -6.59 2.24
C LEU A 79 -12.83 -5.76 2.72
N SER A 80 -14.07 -6.26 2.63
CA SER A 80 -15.26 -5.52 3.06
C SER A 80 -15.36 -5.38 4.59
N GLY A 81 -14.57 -6.14 5.35
CA GLY A 81 -14.40 -5.98 6.80
C GLY A 81 -13.22 -5.10 7.20
N LEU A 82 -12.57 -4.43 6.24
CA LEU A 82 -11.33 -3.67 6.45
C LEU A 82 -11.45 -2.26 5.89
N ASN A 83 -11.06 -1.28 6.70
CA ASN A 83 -10.80 0.08 6.24
C ASN A 83 -9.30 0.25 5.99
N ILE A 84 -8.96 0.53 4.75
CA ILE A 84 -7.60 0.63 4.24
C ILE A 84 -7.37 2.05 3.76
N LEU A 85 -6.31 2.69 4.26
CA LEU A 85 -5.80 3.94 3.71
C LEU A 85 -4.42 3.69 3.09
N VAL A 86 -4.32 3.87 1.78
CA VAL A 86 -3.06 3.83 1.03
C VAL A 86 -2.46 5.23 0.97
N HIS A 87 -1.24 5.40 1.43
CA HIS A 87 -0.58 6.71 1.49
C HIS A 87 0.95 6.58 1.48
N ARG A 88 1.67 7.71 1.47
CA ARG A 88 3.13 7.81 1.50
C ARG A 88 3.80 6.96 0.42
N PHE A 89 3.69 7.45 -0.80
CA PHE A 89 4.27 6.81 -1.97
C PHE A 89 5.73 7.21 -2.13
N VAL A 90 6.62 6.22 -2.22
CA VAL A 90 8.01 6.45 -2.62
C VAL A 90 8.03 6.46 -4.13
N TYR A 91 8.20 7.64 -4.72
CA TYR A 91 8.16 7.89 -6.16
C TYR A 91 9.47 8.51 -6.65
N HIS A 92 9.90 8.10 -7.83
CA HIS A 92 10.95 8.78 -8.59
C HIS A 92 10.53 8.83 -10.07
N PRO A 93 10.61 9.99 -10.74
CA PRO A 93 10.04 10.17 -12.08
C PRO A 93 10.63 9.28 -13.16
N VAL A 94 11.85 8.77 -12.97
CA VAL A 94 12.54 7.92 -13.94
C VAL A 94 12.54 6.46 -13.53
N ASP A 95 12.65 6.19 -12.23
CA ASP A 95 12.89 4.83 -11.74
C ASP A 95 11.61 4.14 -11.26
N SER A 96 10.51 4.87 -11.09
CA SER A 96 9.24 4.28 -10.66
C SER A 96 8.66 3.35 -11.72
N ASN A 97 8.22 2.15 -11.31
CA ASN A 97 7.65 1.16 -12.21
C ASN A 97 6.38 0.51 -11.61
N PRO A 98 5.25 0.44 -12.34
CA PRO A 98 3.99 -0.09 -11.82
C PRO A 98 4.10 -1.52 -11.27
N ARG A 99 4.94 -2.37 -11.87
CA ARG A 99 5.15 -3.75 -11.39
C ARG A 99 5.72 -3.79 -9.98
N VAL A 100 6.57 -2.81 -9.65
CA VAL A 100 7.17 -2.69 -8.31
C VAL A 100 6.10 -2.27 -7.30
N TYR A 101 5.21 -1.33 -7.65
CA TYR A 101 4.09 -0.93 -6.79
C TYR A 101 3.08 -2.05 -6.56
N ARG A 102 2.80 -2.88 -7.58
CA ARG A 102 1.97 -4.07 -7.41
C ARG A 102 2.53 -5.00 -6.34
N GLN A 103 3.84 -5.29 -6.37
CA GLN A 103 4.48 -6.12 -5.35
C GLN A 103 4.53 -5.41 -3.99
N ALA A 104 4.71 -4.09 -3.97
CA ALA A 104 4.69 -3.30 -2.74
C ALA A 104 3.31 -3.36 -2.06
N GLY A 105 2.22 -3.22 -2.83
CA GLY A 105 0.84 -3.37 -2.34
C GLY A 105 0.58 -4.72 -1.68
N ARG A 106 0.99 -5.82 -2.33
CA ARG A 106 0.91 -7.17 -1.76
C ARG A 106 1.64 -7.27 -0.42
N SER A 107 2.88 -6.77 -0.39
CA SER A 107 3.76 -6.87 0.76
C SER A 107 3.30 -6.01 1.94
N ALA A 108 2.80 -4.80 1.65
CA ALA A 108 2.28 -3.88 2.65
C ALA A 108 1.00 -4.42 3.29
N LEU A 109 0.07 -5.01 2.51
CA LEU A 109 -1.15 -5.60 3.08
C LEU A 109 -0.82 -6.78 4.00
N ARG A 110 0.05 -7.68 3.54
CA ARG A 110 0.54 -8.80 4.36
C ARG A 110 1.10 -8.31 5.71
N SER A 111 2.00 -7.33 5.66
CA SER A 111 2.63 -6.78 6.87
C SER A 111 1.61 -6.12 7.81
N ALA A 112 0.63 -5.39 7.27
CA ALA A 112 -0.41 -4.75 8.08
C ALA A 112 -1.32 -5.78 8.78
N LEU A 113 -1.63 -6.90 8.11
CA LEU A 113 -2.42 -8.00 8.68
C LEU A 113 -1.65 -8.74 9.78
N GLU A 114 -0.36 -9.00 9.57
CA GLU A 114 0.52 -9.60 10.60
C GLU A 114 0.59 -8.70 11.85
N ALA A 115 0.76 -7.39 11.66
CA ALA A 115 0.77 -6.41 12.75
C ALA A 115 -0.58 -6.36 13.50
N MET A 116 -1.70 -6.50 12.78
CA MET A 116 -3.03 -6.62 13.39
C MET A 116 -3.16 -7.88 14.24
N ALA A 117 -2.77 -9.03 13.70
CA ALA A 117 -2.86 -10.30 14.40
C ALA A 117 -2.01 -10.33 15.68
N MET A 118 -0.78 -9.80 15.64
CA MET A 118 0.06 -9.70 16.84
C MET A 118 -0.56 -8.85 17.95
N ARG A 119 -1.29 -7.80 17.58
CA ARG A 119 -1.94 -6.93 18.55
C ARG A 119 -3.19 -7.55 19.18
N ASP A 120 -3.88 -8.44 18.47
CA ASP A 120 -5.01 -9.19 19.04
C ASP A 120 -4.54 -10.22 20.11
N LEU A 121 -3.24 -10.51 20.16
CA LEU A 121 -2.62 -11.43 21.12
C LEU A 121 -2.06 -10.75 22.38
N SER A 122 -1.94 -9.42 22.39
CA SER A 122 -1.39 -8.61 23.50
C SER A 122 -2.48 -8.03 24.39
#